data_AF-A0A7I7QEP3-F1
#
_entry.id   AF-A0A7I7QEP3-F1
#
_cell.length_a   1.000
_cell.length_b   1.000
_cell.length_c   1.000
_cell.angle_alpha   90.00
_cell.angle_beta   90.00
_cell.angle_gamma   90.00
#
_symmetry.space_group_name_H-M   'P 1'
#
loop_
_entity.id
_entity.type
_entity.pdbx_description
1 polymer ?
#
loop_
_entity_poly.entity_id
_entity_poly.type
_entity_poly.pdbx_seq_one_letter_code
_entity_poly.pdbx_strand_id
1 'polypeptide(L)'
;MAARESRRRSGTRAGDEVASPDRAQAEQFAKILRRELAELSENLVAAEVERHLRCESEGYVDPPKRLIAAQDRIADIRRMLNTLTARFPGT
;
A
#
# COMPACT_ATOMS: atom_id res chain seq x y z
N MET A 1 -38.34 -45.87 11.52
CA MET A 1 -38.53 -44.60 10.78
C MET A 1 -37.59 -43.55 11.40
N ALA A 2 -36.65 -43.05 10.56
CA ALA A 2 -35.61 -42.00 10.72
C ALA A 2 -35.49 -41.25 12.06
N ALA A 3 -34.33 -41.18 12.74
CA ALA A 3 -33.01 -40.62 12.39
C ALA A 3 -32.93 -39.08 12.38
N ARG A 4 -32.08 -38.57 13.30
CA ARG A 4 -31.47 -37.24 13.49
C ARG A 4 -31.38 -36.32 12.25
N GLU A 5 -31.55 -35.01 12.46
CA GLU A 5 -30.60 -33.90 12.14
C GLU A 5 -31.33 -32.56 12.34
N SER A 6 -30.98 -31.73 13.34
CA SER A 6 -29.83 -30.81 13.38
C SER A 6 -29.64 -29.94 12.13
N ARG A 7 -29.50 -28.63 12.37
CA ARG A 7 -29.41 -27.51 11.40
C ARG A 7 -30.81 -27.10 10.93
N ARG A 8 -31.28 -25.91 11.28
CA ARG A 8 -30.64 -24.66 10.89
C ARG A 8 -30.60 -23.70 12.08
N ARG A 9 -29.39 -23.51 12.62
CA ARG A 9 -29.01 -22.20 13.15
C ARG A 9 -29.33 -21.22 12.03
N SER A 10 -30.37 -20.43 12.24
CA SER A 10 -30.54 -19.13 11.61
C SER A 10 -29.28 -18.34 11.95
N GLY A 11 -28.25 -18.53 11.12
CA GLY A 11 -27.05 -17.73 11.15
C GLY A 11 -27.51 -16.30 10.96
N THR A 12 -27.27 -15.50 11.98
CA THR A 12 -27.32 -14.04 11.98
C THR A 12 -26.49 -13.53 10.80
N ARG A 13 -27.10 -13.46 9.61
CA ARG A 13 -26.59 -12.70 8.46
C ARG A 13 -27.06 -11.27 8.64
N ALA A 14 -26.44 -10.60 9.59
CA ALA A 14 -26.48 -9.15 9.75
C ALA A 14 -25.41 -8.82 10.79
N GLY A 15 -24.17 -9.23 10.53
CA GLY A 15 -23.05 -8.46 11.03
C GLY A 15 -23.03 -7.22 10.16
N ASP A 16 -23.74 -6.18 10.62
CA ASP A 16 -23.63 -4.85 10.07
C ASP A 16 -22.16 -4.56 9.74
N GLU A 17 -21.90 -4.19 8.48
CA GLU A 17 -20.63 -3.63 8.01
C GLU A 17 -20.40 -2.24 8.63
N VAL A 18 -20.51 -2.12 9.95
CA VAL A 18 -19.84 -1.03 10.65
C VAL A 18 -18.37 -1.39 10.60
N ALA A 19 -17.67 -0.89 9.57
CA ALA A 19 -16.22 -0.91 9.55
C ALA A 19 -15.75 -0.50 10.94
N SER A 20 -15.09 -1.41 11.66
CA SER A 20 -14.48 -1.11 12.95
C SER A 20 -13.72 0.22 12.79
N PRO A 21 -13.78 1.16 13.74
CA PRO A 21 -13.09 2.46 13.63
C PRO A 21 -11.61 2.28 13.22
N ASP A 22 -10.97 1.20 13.67
CA ASP A 22 -9.62 0.79 13.29
C ASP A 22 -9.47 0.47 11.79
N ARG A 23 -10.46 -0.16 11.17
CA ARG A 23 -10.48 -0.48 9.73
C ARG A 23 -10.70 0.78 8.90
N ALA A 24 -11.65 1.63 9.26
CA ALA A 24 -11.88 2.89 8.57
C ALA A 24 -10.63 3.80 8.64
N GLN A 25 -9.96 3.83 9.79
CA GLN A 25 -8.70 4.54 9.97
C GLN A 25 -7.57 3.92 9.14
N ALA A 26 -7.46 2.59 9.10
CA ALA A 26 -6.47 1.88 8.27
C ALA A 26 -6.68 2.16 6.76
N GLU A 27 -7.91 2.18 6.29
CA GLU A 27 -8.25 2.52 4.90
C GLU A 27 -7.89 3.96 4.56
N GLN A 28 -8.19 4.90 5.46
CA GLN A 28 -7.82 6.31 5.27
C GLN A 28 -6.30 6.48 5.25
N PHE A 29 -5.59 5.80 6.15
CA PHE A 29 -4.13 5.82 6.17
C PHE A 29 -3.53 5.18 4.90
N ALA A 30 -4.10 4.07 4.42
CA ALA A 30 -3.69 3.44 3.17
C ALA A 30 -3.93 4.36 1.95
N LYS A 31 -5.00 5.16 1.92
CA LYS A 31 -5.22 6.18 0.86
C LYS A 31 -4.13 7.24 0.86
N ILE A 32 -3.74 7.74 2.03
CA ILE A 32 -2.64 8.72 2.16
C ILE A 32 -1.33 8.11 1.66
N LEU A 33 -1.00 6.90 2.12
CA LEU A 33 0.21 6.19 1.69
C LEU A 33 0.25 5.93 0.19
N ARG A 34 -0.87 5.54 -0.43
CA ARG A 34 -0.96 5.35 -1.90
C ARG A 34 -0.71 6.65 -2.65
N ARG A 35 -1.22 7.78 -2.14
CA ARG A 35 -0.98 9.10 -2.73
C ARG A 35 0.49 9.51 -2.59
N GLU A 36 1.07 9.39 -1.39
CA GLU A 36 2.49 9.69 -1.15
C GLU A 36 3.39 8.82 -2.03
N LEU A 37 3.05 7.54 -2.21
CA LEU A 37 3.78 6.63 -3.09
C LEU A 37 3.71 7.07 -4.56
N ALA A 38 2.55 7.54 -5.04
CA ALA A 38 2.40 8.02 -6.41
C ALA A 38 3.25 9.29 -6.63
N GLU A 39 3.16 10.26 -5.72
CA GLU A 39 3.91 11.52 -5.79
C GLU A 39 5.44 11.26 -5.73
N LEU A 40 5.91 10.36 -4.85
CA LEU A 40 7.32 10.01 -4.79
C LEU A 40 7.80 9.25 -6.03
N SER A 41 6.98 8.34 -6.57
CA SER A 41 7.35 7.57 -7.76
C SER A 41 7.49 8.47 -8.98
N GLU A 42 6.58 9.43 -9.17
CA GLU A 42 6.65 10.39 -10.28
C GLU A 42 7.92 11.27 -10.20
N ASN A 43 8.18 11.84 -9.01
CA ASN A 43 9.38 12.65 -8.78
C ASN A 43 10.68 11.87 -8.98
N LEU A 44 10.69 10.61 -8.57
CA LEU A 44 11.83 9.72 -8.73
C LEU A 44 12.11 9.39 -10.20
N VAL A 45 11.07 9.08 -10.98
CA VAL A 45 11.20 8.86 -12.43
C VAL A 45 11.78 10.10 -13.11
N ALA A 46 11.26 11.29 -12.79
CA ALA A 46 11.77 12.54 -13.36
C ALA A 46 13.25 12.77 -13.02
N ALA A 47 13.65 12.54 -11.76
CA ALA A 47 15.03 12.70 -11.32
C ALA A 47 15.97 11.63 -11.90
N GLU A 48 15.50 10.40 -12.12
CA GLU A 48 16.26 9.34 -12.78
C GLU A 48 16.48 9.63 -14.26
N VAL A 49 15.46 10.15 -14.96
CA VAL A 49 15.60 10.61 -16.35
C VAL A 49 16.62 11.74 -16.44
N GLU A 50 16.54 12.75 -15.58
CA GLU A 50 17.50 13.87 -15.55
C GLU A 50 18.93 13.35 -15.29
N ARG A 51 19.09 12.39 -14.39
CA ARG A 51 20.39 11.74 -14.14
C ARG A 51 20.88 10.97 -15.36
N HIS A 52 20.00 10.24 -16.05
CA HIS A 52 20.38 9.46 -17.22
C HIS A 52 20.87 10.36 -18.36
N LEU A 53 20.17 11.47 -18.62
CA LEU A 53 20.59 12.48 -19.60
C LEU A 53 21.97 13.06 -19.26
N ARG A 54 22.23 13.36 -17.98
CA ARG A 54 23.57 13.77 -17.53
C ARG A 54 24.61 12.66 -17.75
N CYS A 55 24.22 11.40 -17.57
CA CYS A 55 25.13 10.29 -17.81
C CYS A 55 25.53 10.16 -19.28
N GLU A 56 24.61 10.44 -20.20
CA GLU A 56 24.87 10.44 -21.65
C GLU A 56 25.78 11.59 -22.06
N SER A 57 25.69 12.76 -21.41
CA SER A 57 26.49 13.94 -21.76
C SER A 57 27.86 14.00 -21.07
N GLU A 58 27.94 13.60 -19.80
CA GLU A 58 29.12 13.82 -18.93
C GLU A 58 29.85 12.51 -18.55
N GLY A 59 29.29 11.35 -18.93
CA GLY A 59 29.72 10.05 -18.42
C GLY A 59 29.06 9.74 -17.07
N TYR A 60 29.50 8.68 -16.38
CA TYR A 60 28.79 8.22 -15.17
C TYR A 60 28.66 9.31 -14.10
N VAL A 61 27.41 9.61 -13.71
CA VAL A 61 27.09 10.53 -12.61
C VAL A 61 26.47 9.74 -11.46
N ASP A 62 27.03 9.88 -10.27
CA ASP A 62 26.48 9.25 -9.07
C ASP A 62 25.04 9.71 -8.82
N PRO A 63 24.16 8.81 -8.36
CA PRO A 63 22.80 9.18 -8.02
C PRO A 63 22.81 10.19 -6.86
N PRO A 64 22.10 11.33 -6.99
CA PRO A 64 21.89 12.25 -5.89
C PRO A 64 21.40 11.52 -4.63
N LYS A 65 21.93 11.86 -3.44
CA LYS A 65 21.48 11.26 -2.16
C LYS A 65 19.96 11.32 -1.96
N ARG A 66 19.32 12.37 -2.48
CA ARG A 66 17.85 12.54 -2.49
C ARG A 66 17.11 11.43 -3.24
N LEU A 67 17.70 10.88 -4.31
CA LEU A 67 17.11 9.79 -5.09
C LEU A 67 17.14 8.47 -4.31
N ILE A 68 18.26 8.18 -3.66
CA ILE A 68 18.39 7.01 -2.77
C ILE A 68 17.37 7.09 -1.63
N ALA A 69 17.28 8.24 -0.97
CA ALA A 69 16.31 8.45 0.10
C ALA A 69 14.84 8.30 -0.37
N ALA A 70 14.53 8.73 -1.60
CA ALA A 70 13.21 8.54 -2.19
C ALA A 70 12.90 7.06 -2.48
N GLN A 71 13.89 6.30 -2.97
CA GLN A 71 13.77 4.85 -3.18
C GLN A 71 13.49 4.12 -1.86
N ASP A 72 14.26 4.43 -0.81
CA ASP A 72 14.07 3.86 0.52
C ASP A 72 12.67 4.17 1.07
N ARG A 73 12.23 5.43 0.92
CA ARG A 73 10.90 5.85 1.36
C ARG A 73 9.77 5.12 0.63
N ILE A 74 9.90 4.90 -0.67
CA ILE A 74 8.94 4.10 -1.45
C ILE A 74 8.90 2.66 -0.94
N ALA A 75 10.07 2.06 -0.65
CA ALA A 75 10.15 0.70 -0.11
C ALA A 75 9.43 0.59 1.25
N ASP A 76 9.64 1.57 2.14
CA ASP A 76 8.97 1.64 3.43
C ASP A 76 7.44 1.78 3.29
N ILE A 77 6.96 2.68 2.42
CA ILE A 77 5.53 2.87 2.18
C ILE A 77 4.89 1.58 1.65
N ARG A 78 5.56 0.88 0.71
CA ARG A 78 5.10 -0.43 0.22
C ARG A 78 4.99 -1.46 1.34
N ARG A 79 5.97 -1.50 2.24
CA ARG A 79 5.95 -2.40 3.40
C ARG A 79 4.80 -2.07 4.35
N MET A 80 4.54 -0.79 4.60
CA MET A 80 3.42 -0.33 5.43
C MET A 80 2.08 -0.72 4.80
N LEU A 81 1.90 -0.50 3.49
CA LEU A 81 0.70 -0.92 2.76
C LEU A 81 0.50 -2.44 2.85
N ASN A 82 1.53 -3.23 2.61
CA ASN A 82 1.43 -4.70 2.73
C ASN A 82 1.03 -5.14 4.15
N THR A 83 1.56 -4.46 5.17
CA THR A 83 1.22 -4.73 6.57
C THR A 83 -0.24 -4.39 6.88
N LEU A 84 -0.74 -3.27 6.35
CA LEU A 84 -2.14 -2.87 6.50
C LEU A 84 -3.07 -3.87 5.81
N THR A 85 -2.78 -4.25 4.57
CA THR A 85 -3.58 -5.23 3.82
C THR A 85 -3.58 -6.60 4.49
N ALA A 86 -2.45 -7.03 5.06
CA ALA A 86 -2.36 -8.29 5.79
C ALA A 86 -3.18 -8.26 7.10
N ARG A 87 -3.18 -7.12 7.80
CA ARG A 87 -3.94 -6.93 9.06
C ARG A 87 -5.43 -6.74 8.82
N PHE A 88 -5.80 -6.11 7.71
CA PHE A 88 -7.18 -5.81 7.33
C PHE A 88 -7.44 -6.30 5.90
N PRO A 89 -7.64 -7.62 5.71
CA PRO A 89 -7.91 -8.17 4.38
C PRO A 89 -9.25 -7.64 3.83
N GLY A 90 -9.25 -7.21 2.57
CA GLY A 90 -10.42 -6.63 1.89
C GLY A 90 -10.47 -5.10 1.81
N THR A 91 -9.33 -4.42 2.02
CA THR A 91 -9.08 -2.98 1.73
C THR A 91 -8.51 -2.74 0.34
#